data_AF-A0A0D4HQX8-F1
#
_entry.id   AF-A0A0D4HQX8-F1
#
_cell.length_a   1.000
_cell.length_b   1.000
_cell.length_c   1.000
_cell.angle_alpha   90.00
_cell.angle_beta   90.00
_cell.angle_gamma   90.00
#
_symmetry.space_group_name_H-M   'P 1'
#
loop_
_entity.id
_entity.type
_entity.pdbx_description
1 polymer ?
#
loop_
_entity_poly.entity_id
_entity_poly.type
_entity_poly.pdbx_seq_one_letter_code
_entity_poly.pdbx_strand_id
1 'polypeptide(L)' 'ILKRNYIASKNALVLTGGGARAAYQVGVLSAIAKFVPRNHAIPFPILCGTSAGAINSTALGCYASCFHLGV' A
#
# COMPACT_ATOMS: atom_id res chain seq x y z
N ILE A 1 -18.25 7.78 9.36
CA ILE A 1 -17.47 6.73 8.65
C ILE A 1 -16.43 6.21 9.62
N LEU A 2 -16.55 4.95 10.06
CA LEU A 2 -15.64 4.34 11.04
C LEU A 2 -14.22 4.24 10.46
N LYS A 3 -13.22 4.83 11.12
CA LYS A 3 -11.80 4.51 10.87
C LYS A 3 -11.60 3.04 11.25
N ARG A 4 -11.60 2.13 10.27
CA ARG A 4 -11.20 0.73 10.50
C ARG A 4 -9.72 0.74 10.86
N ASN A 5 -9.42 0.29 12.07
CA ASN A 5 -8.04 0.06 12.52
C ASN A 5 -7.62 -1.33 12.03
N TYR A 6 -6.62 -1.40 11.16
CA TYR A 6 -6.10 -2.65 10.61
C TYR A 6 -5.01 -3.29 11.47
N ILE A 7 -4.72 -2.71 12.64
CA ILE A 7 -3.66 -3.17 13.56
C ILE A 7 -3.87 -4.64 13.99
N ALA A 8 -5.12 -5.12 14.06
CA ALA A 8 -5.43 -6.52 14.39
C ALA A 8 -5.53 -7.44 13.15
N SER A 9 -5.41 -6.91 11.94
CA SER A 9 -5.45 -7.70 10.70
C SER A 9 -4.12 -8.42 10.50
N LYS A 10 -4.17 -9.68 10.03
CA LYS A 10 -2.98 -10.47 9.69
C LYS A 10 -2.66 -10.44 8.20
N ASN A 11 -3.13 -9.40 7.50
CA ASN A 11 -2.96 -9.27 6.06
C ASN A 11 -1.60 -8.62 5.75
N ALA A 12 -0.88 -9.19 4.78
CA ALA A 12 0.40 -8.67 4.30
C ALA A 12 0.31 -8.33 2.81
N LEU A 13 0.92 -7.22 2.41
CA LEU A 13 1.15 -6.86 1.02
C LEU A 13 2.59 -7.18 0.65
N VAL A 14 2.78 -8.03 -0.36
CA VAL A 14 4.12 -8.41 -0.85
C VAL A 14 4.34 -7.82 -2.23
N LEU A 15 5.33 -6.95 -2.36
CA LEU A 15 5.74 -6.29 -3.60
C LEU A 15 7.06 -6.88 -4.10
N THR A 16 6.99 -7.71 -5.12
CA THR A 16 8.17 -8.37 -5.69
C THR A 16 9.06 -7.39 -6.46
N GLY A 17 10.32 -7.75 -6.65
CA GLY A 17 11.25 -6.99 -7.48
C GLY A 17 10.85 -7.04 -8.96
N GLY A 18 11.07 -5.94 -9.69
CA GLY A 18 10.70 -5.86 -11.10
C GLY A 18 11.30 -4.69 -11.90
N GLY A 19 12.14 -3.86 -11.28
CA GLY A 19 12.65 -2.62 -11.89
C GLY A 19 11.51 -1.68 -12.28
N ALA A 20 11.55 -1.14 -13.51
CA ALA A 20 10.49 -0.27 -14.05
C ALA A 20 9.09 -0.91 -14.02
N ARG A 21 9.00 -2.25 -14.09
CA ARG A 21 7.71 -2.98 -14.03
C ARG A 21 7.02 -2.90 -12.67
N ALA A 22 7.72 -2.45 -11.63
CA ALA A 22 7.11 -2.18 -10.34
C ALA A 22 6.01 -1.10 -10.45
N ALA A 23 6.03 -0.26 -11.49
CA ALA A 23 4.95 0.69 -11.79
C ALA A 23 3.58 0.00 -12.00
N TYR A 24 3.55 -1.24 -12.49
CA TYR A 24 2.29 -1.99 -12.61
C TYR A 24 1.66 -2.29 -11.24
N GLN A 25 2.50 -2.58 -10.23
CA GLN A 25 2.03 -2.80 -8.87
C GLN A 25 1.39 -1.52 -8.32
N VAL A 26 2.02 -0.36 -8.55
CA VAL A 26 1.48 0.96 -8.17
C VAL A 26 0.17 1.26 -8.90
N GLY A 27 0.07 0.94 -10.20
CA GLY A 27 -1.16 1.11 -10.96
C GLY A 27 -2.34 0.31 -10.38
N VAL A 28 -2.10 -0.93 -9.97
CA VAL A 28 -3.10 -1.76 -9.28
C VAL A 28 -3.49 -1.14 -7.93
N LEU A 29 -2.51 -0.69 -7.14
CA LEU A 29 -2.78 -0.05 -5.85
C LEU A 29 -3.55 1.27 -6.00
N SER A 30 -3.26 2.06 -7.03
CA SER A 30 -3.98 3.28 -7.37
C SER A 30 -5.45 2.99 -7.74
N ALA A 31 -5.70 1.92 -8.50
CA ALA A 31 -7.07 1.48 -8.78
C ALA A 31 -7.80 1.04 -7.49
N ILE A 32 -7.14 0.28 -6.61
CA ILE A 32 -7.70 -0.12 -5.31
C ILE A 32 -7.99 1.11 -4.44
N ALA A 33 -7.11 2.10 -4.42
CA ALA A 33 -7.26 3.31 -3.63
C ALA A 33 -8.51 4.13 -4.01
N LYS A 34 -8.97 4.05 -5.26
CA LYS A 34 -10.24 4.67 -5.70
C LYS A 34 -11.48 4.05 -5.04
N PHE A 35 -11.41 2.78 -4.65
CA PHE A 35 -12.49 2.10 -3.92
C PHE A 35 -12.43 2.33 -2.41
N VAL A 36 -11.33 2.89 -1.90
CA VAL A 36 -11.11 3.15 -0.47
C VAL A 36 -11.39 4.63 -0.16
N PRO A 37 -12.09 4.97 0.94
CA PRO A 37 -12.33 6.36 1.31
C PRO A 37 -11.03 7.15 1.53
N ARG A 38 -11.01 8.44 1.16
CA ARG A 38 -9.78 9.27 1.14
C ARG A 38 -9.01 9.35 2.46
N ASN A 39 -9.70 9.31 3.60
CA ASN A 39 -9.08 9.48 4.92
C ASN A 39 -8.89 8.13 5.63
N HIS A 40 -8.35 7.15 4.89
CA HIS A 40 -8.19 5.79 5.36
C HIS A 40 -6.73 5.39 5.40
N ALA A 41 -6.35 4.74 6.50
CA ALA A 41 -5.04 4.13 6.63
C ALA A 41 -4.92 2.95 5.66
N ILE A 42 -3.68 2.55 5.37
CA ILE A 42 -3.41 1.40 4.52
C ILE A 42 -4.08 0.14 5.10
N PRO A 43 -4.78 -0.67 4.30
CA PRO A 43 -5.48 -1.86 4.79
C PRO A 43 -4.53 -3.05 5.04
N PHE A 44 -3.22 -2.86 4.83
CA PHE A 44 -2.18 -3.86 4.93
C PHE A 44 -1.19 -3.46 6.04
N PRO A 45 -1.31 -4.00 7.25
CA PRO A 45 -0.40 -3.67 8.36
C PRO A 45 1.02 -4.19 8.14
N ILE A 46 1.20 -5.23 7.32
CA ILE A 46 2.51 -5.78 7.00
C ILE A 46 2.82 -5.46 5.53
N LEU A 47 3.91 -4.73 5.31
CA LEU A 47 4.42 -4.41 3.98
C LEU A 47 5.75 -5.13 3.77
N CYS A 48 5.81 -5.97 2.76
CA CYS A 48 7.02 -6.65 2.33
C CYS A 48 7.35 -6.19 0.92
N GLY A 49 8.63 -5.98 0.63
CA GLY A 49 9.04 -5.74 -0.74
C GLY A 49 10.53 -5.98 -0.95
N THR A 50 10.90 -6.29 -2.19
CA THR A 50 12.29 -6.57 -2.57
C THR A 50 12.71 -5.66 -3.73
N SER A 51 13.90 -5.04 -3.62
CA SER A 51 14.46 -4.15 -4.65
C SER A 51 13.47 -3.03 -5.02
N ALA A 52 13.04 -2.92 -6.29
CA ALA A 52 12.05 -1.91 -6.71
C ALA A 52 10.70 -2.01 -5.95
N GLY A 53 10.26 -3.21 -5.58
CA GLY A 53 9.06 -3.40 -4.76
C GLY A 53 9.26 -2.94 -3.31
N ALA A 54 10.50 -2.98 -2.79
CA ALA A 54 10.82 -2.44 -1.47
C ALA A 54 10.63 -0.92 -1.44
N ILE A 55 11.02 -0.22 -2.51
CA ILE A 55 10.84 1.24 -2.63
C ILE A 55 9.35 1.59 -2.55
N ASN A 56 8.50 0.87 -3.30
CA ASN A 56 7.05 1.06 -3.25
C ASN A 56 6.45 0.74 -1.87
N SER A 57 6.88 -0.36 -1.24
CA SER A 57 6.43 -0.71 0.11
C SER A 57 6.85 0.34 1.14
N THR A 58 8.06 0.87 1.06
CA THR A 58 8.53 1.95 1.93
C THR A 58 7.70 3.22 1.72
N ALA A 59 7.42 3.60 0.48
CA ALA A 59 6.57 4.76 0.18
C ALA A 59 5.16 4.60 0.80
N LEU A 60 4.52 3.44 0.61
CA LEU A 60 3.24 3.11 1.25
C LEU A 60 3.30 3.18 2.78
N GLY A 61 4.39 2.70 3.37
CA GLY A 61 4.62 2.74 4.82
C GLY A 61 4.78 4.17 5.35
N CYS A 62 5.52 5.03 4.64
CA CYS A 62 5.65 6.45 5.00
C CYS A 62 4.29 7.16 4.99
N TYR A 63 3.41 6.81 4.05
CA TYR A 63 2.06 7.34 3.93
C TYR A 63 0.99 6.42 4.55
N ALA A 64 1.35 5.60 5.55
CA ALA A 64 0.45 4.63 6.16
C ALA A 64 -0.85 5.24 6.71
N SER A 65 -0.83 6.53 7.06
CA SER A 65 -1.99 7.29 7.57
C SER A 65 -3.04 7.62 6.49
N CYS A 66 -2.63 7.72 5.22
CA CYS A 66 -3.47 8.11 4.09
C CYS A 66 -3.08 7.31 2.86
N PHE A 67 -3.79 6.20 2.60
CA PHE A 67 -3.48 5.29 1.50
C PHE A 67 -3.49 5.99 0.13
N HIS A 68 -4.38 6.97 -0.06
CA HIS A 68 -4.51 7.74 -1.30
C HIS A 68 -3.31 8.64 -1.62
N LEU A 69 -2.49 8.99 -0.62
CA LEU A 69 -1.27 9.80 -0.81
C LEU A 69 -0.04 8.92 -1.08
N GLY A 70 -0.10 7.65 -0.69
CA GLY A 70 1.02 6.72 -0.82
C GLY A 70 1.08 5.93 -2.13
N VAL A 71 0.06 6.05 -2.98
CA VAL A 71 -0.08 5.36 -4.27
C VAL A 71 0.05 6.32 -5.44
#